data_AF-A0A5N5KB83-F1
#
_entry.id   AF-A0A5N5KB83-F1
#
_cell.length_a   1.000
_cell.length_b   1.000
_cell.length_c   1.000
_cell.angle_alpha   90.00
_cell.angle_beta   90.00
_cell.angle_gamma   90.00
#
_symmetry.space_group_name_H-M   'P 1'
#
loop_
_entity.id
_entity.type
_entity.pdbx_description
1 polymer ?
#
loop_
_entity_poly.entity_id
_entity_poly.type
_entity_poly.pdbx_seq_one_letter_code
_entity_poly.pdbx_strand_id
1 'polypeptide(L)'
;MIKHTATYFVRTIAFCDGATDDPVKGPICGRPFGLAYDPIARLLYIADAYYGLLVADSNGRLAKQIATGAEGQPFVFCNGLDIDPITRNIYFIDTNAVYDLRSSFVNLHLQCPSFVYMEPIEIVEF
;
A
#
# COMPACT_ATOMS: atom_id res chain seq x y z
N MET A 1 35.42 15.91 3.25
CA MET A 1 34.23 15.85 2.38
C MET A 1 33.86 14.38 2.19
N ILE A 2 32.94 13.87 3.00
CA ILE A 2 32.44 12.49 2.87
C ILE A 2 31.27 12.56 1.90
N LYS A 3 31.42 11.96 0.71
CA LYS A 3 30.30 11.82 -0.22
C LYS A 3 29.39 10.73 0.34
N HIS A 4 28.31 11.13 1.00
CA HIS A 4 27.16 10.26 1.19
C HIS A 4 26.52 10.03 -0.18
N THR A 5 27.01 9.05 -0.94
CA THR A 5 26.22 8.47 -2.04
C THR A 5 25.11 7.67 -1.39
N ALA A 6 23.97 8.31 -1.14
CA ALA A 6 22.73 7.60 -0.95
C ALA A 6 22.50 6.76 -2.20
N THR A 7 22.71 5.46 -2.12
CA THR A 7 22.20 4.51 -3.11
C THR A 7 20.67 4.55 -2.99
N TYR A 8 20.04 5.51 -3.65
CA TYR A 8 18.62 5.47 -3.91
C TYR A 8 18.41 4.19 -4.74
N PHE A 9 17.89 3.14 -4.11
CA PHE A 9 17.60 1.89 -4.81
C PHE A 9 16.56 2.24 -5.88
N VAL A 10 17.00 2.27 -7.14
CA VAL A 10 16.11 2.58 -8.26
C VAL A 10 15.20 1.37 -8.43
N ARG A 11 13.90 1.56 -8.20
CA ARG A 11 12.89 0.55 -8.52
C ARG A 11 12.87 0.33 -10.03
N THR A 12 13.49 -0.75 -10.47
CA THR A 12 13.48 -1.17 -11.87
C THR A 12 12.59 -2.39 -12.03
N ILE A 13 11.96 -2.54 -13.20
CA ILE A 13 11.16 -3.74 -13.52
C ILE A 13 12.00 -5.02 -13.39
N ALA A 14 13.29 -4.97 -13.75
CA ALA A 14 14.18 -6.12 -13.62
C ALA A 14 14.44 -6.54 -12.16
N PHE A 15 14.41 -5.58 -11.21
CA PHE A 15 14.59 -5.87 -9.78
C PHE A 15 13.27 -6.22 -9.09
N CYS A 16 12.20 -5.48 -9.42
CA CYS A 16 10.84 -5.65 -8.93
C CYS A 16 9.96 -6.34 -9.99
N ASP A 17 10.34 -7.54 -10.37
CA ASP A 17 9.70 -8.32 -11.44
C ASP A 17 8.37 -8.99 -11.01
N GLY A 18 8.08 -8.99 -9.71
CA GLY A 18 6.89 -9.63 -9.14
C GLY A 18 6.87 -11.16 -9.26
N ALA A 19 7.97 -11.78 -9.72
CA ALA A 19 8.04 -13.21 -9.97
C ALA A 19 8.47 -14.01 -8.74
N THR A 20 9.13 -13.36 -7.77
CA THR A 20 9.63 -13.97 -6.54
C THR A 20 9.08 -13.25 -5.32
N ASP A 21 8.39 -13.95 -4.42
CA ASP A 21 7.98 -13.44 -3.10
C ASP A 21 9.19 -13.42 -2.15
N ASP A 22 10.15 -12.55 -2.45
CA ASP A 22 11.33 -12.31 -1.63
C ASP A 22 10.98 -11.25 -0.57
N PRO A 23 10.93 -11.61 0.73
CA PRO A 23 10.60 -10.68 1.80
C PRO A 23 11.62 -9.55 1.96
N VAL A 24 12.84 -9.69 1.40
CA VAL A 24 13.84 -8.62 1.36
C VAL A 24 13.45 -7.54 0.33
N LYS A 25 12.78 -7.93 -0.76
CA LYS A 25 12.36 -7.00 -1.82
C LYS A 25 11.13 -6.19 -1.45
N GLY A 26 10.26 -6.69 -0.56
CA GLY A 26 9.01 -6.02 -0.15
C GLY A 26 9.18 -4.53 0.18
N PRO A 27 10.07 -4.14 1.11
CA PRO A 27 10.31 -2.73 1.43
C PRO A 27 10.83 -1.86 0.27
N ILE A 28 11.43 -2.47 -0.77
CA ILE A 28 12.00 -1.79 -1.93
C ILE A 28 11.01 -1.73 -3.10
N CYS A 29 10.25 -2.81 -3.31
CA CYS A 29 9.38 -3.01 -4.47
C CYS A 29 7.90 -2.78 -4.16
N GLY A 30 7.50 -2.86 -2.90
CA GLY A 30 6.10 -2.90 -2.47
C GLY A 30 5.59 -4.33 -2.37
N ARG A 31 4.40 -4.47 -1.80
CA ARG A 31 3.65 -5.72 -1.71
C ARG A 31 2.16 -5.39 -1.69
N PRO A 32 1.49 -5.30 -2.85
CA PRO A 32 0.07 -4.99 -2.92
C PRO A 32 -0.77 -6.17 -2.41
N PHE A 33 -1.67 -5.92 -1.46
CA PHE A 33 -2.61 -6.90 -0.91
C PHE A 33 -4.05 -6.64 -1.34
N GLY A 34 -4.40 -5.38 -1.59
CA GLY A 34 -5.76 -4.97 -1.93
C GLY A 34 -5.77 -4.13 -3.20
N LEU A 35 -6.77 -4.36 -4.04
CA LEU A 35 -6.96 -3.65 -5.30
C LEU A 35 -8.44 -3.33 -5.47
N ALA A 36 -8.76 -2.10 -5.86
CA ALA A 36 -10.09 -1.76 -6.35
C ALA A 36 -9.99 -0.78 -7.51
N TYR A 37 -10.79 -1.03 -8.55
CA TYR A 37 -10.78 -0.21 -9.75
C TYR A 37 -12.01 0.70 -9.77
N ASP A 38 -11.78 1.99 -9.98
CA ASP A 38 -12.80 2.97 -10.28
C ASP A 38 -13.00 3.05 -11.81
N PRO A 39 -14.11 2.53 -12.36
CA PRO A 39 -14.33 2.57 -13.80
C PRO A 39 -14.68 3.97 -14.33
N ILE A 40 -15.13 4.88 -13.46
CA ILE A 40 -15.51 6.25 -13.83
C ILE A 40 -14.26 7.11 -13.91
N ALA A 41 -13.44 7.11 -12.86
CA ALA A 41 -12.16 7.83 -12.84
C ALA A 41 -11.07 7.13 -13.67
N ARG A 42 -11.27 5.84 -13.99
CA ARG A 42 -10.28 4.96 -14.66
C ARG A 42 -8.98 4.83 -13.88
N LEU A 43 -9.12 4.70 -12.56
CA LEU A 43 -8.02 4.61 -11.60
C LEU A 43 -8.04 3.28 -10.87
N LEU A 44 -6.88 2.68 -10.69
CA LEU A 44 -6.66 1.51 -9.85
C LEU A 44 -6.10 1.96 -8.50
N TYR A 45 -6.87 1.77 -7.44
CA TYR A 45 -6.42 1.98 -6.08
C TYR A 45 -5.81 0.72 -5.52
N ILE A 46 -4.73 0.87 -4.75
CA ILE A 46 -3.87 -0.22 -4.30
C ILE A 46 -3.57 -0.02 -2.83
N ALA A 47 -3.88 -1.01 -2.01
CA ALA A 47 -3.44 -1.11 -0.62
C ALA A 47 -2.14 -1.91 -0.62
N ASP A 48 -1.03 -1.23 -0.33
CA ASP A 48 0.31 -1.78 -0.28
C ASP A 48 0.80 -1.89 1.16
N ALA A 49 1.38 -3.03 1.48
CA ALA A 49 1.88 -3.34 2.81
C ALA A 49 2.98 -2.40 3.32
N TYR A 50 3.76 -1.81 2.42
CA TYR A 50 4.91 -0.97 2.73
C TYR A 50 4.68 0.49 2.34
N TYR A 51 3.81 0.74 1.36
CA TYR A 51 3.56 2.08 0.84
C TYR A 51 2.16 2.62 1.14
N GLY A 52 1.34 1.93 1.91
CA GLY A 52 0.01 2.41 2.27
C GLY A 52 -0.91 2.46 1.04
N LEU A 53 -1.66 3.55 0.87
CA LEU A 53 -2.59 3.68 -0.23
C LEU A 53 -1.92 4.33 -1.44
N LEU A 54 -1.97 3.64 -2.58
CA LEU A 54 -1.46 4.09 -3.87
C LEU A 54 -2.60 4.18 -4.89
N VAL A 55 -2.36 4.93 -5.97
CA VAL A 55 -3.24 5.00 -7.14
C VAL A 55 -2.42 4.90 -8.43
N ALA A 56 -2.92 4.14 -9.39
CA ALA A 56 -2.34 4.02 -10.73
C ALA A 56 -3.39 4.34 -11.79
N ASP A 57 -2.96 4.96 -12.88
CA ASP A 57 -3.76 5.13 -14.08
C ASP A 57 -3.45 4.04 -15.11
N SER A 58 -4.20 4.01 -16.22
CA SER A 58 -3.96 3.05 -17.31
C SER A 58 -2.70 3.33 -18.13
N ASN A 59 -1.90 4.36 -17.80
CA ASN A 59 -0.77 4.79 -18.62
C ASN A 59 0.51 4.00 -18.34
N GLY A 60 0.43 2.94 -17.52
CA GLY A 60 1.57 2.05 -17.23
C GLY A 60 2.70 2.72 -16.46
N ARG A 61 2.40 3.82 -15.75
CA ARG A 61 3.36 4.52 -14.88
C ARG A 61 3.38 3.86 -13.49
N LEU A 62 4.44 4.12 -12.73
CA LEU A 62 4.50 3.73 -11.33
C LEU A 62 3.32 4.34 -10.56
N ALA A 63 2.70 3.55 -9.69
CA ALA A 63 1.62 4.00 -8.84
C ALA A 63 2.09 5.15 -7.94
N LYS A 64 1.26 6.18 -7.79
CA LYS A 64 1.49 7.33 -6.92
C LYS A 64 0.95 7.04 -5.53
N GLN A 65 1.73 7.33 -4.51
CA GLN A 65 1.27 7.27 -3.12
C GLN A 65 0.32 8.43 -2.81
N ILE A 66 -0.82 8.11 -2.21
CA ILE A 66 -1.87 9.08 -1.85
C ILE A 66 -2.13 9.16 -0.34
N ALA A 67 -1.82 8.12 0.43
CA ALA A 67 -1.84 8.18 1.89
C ALA A 67 -0.87 7.17 2.53
N THR A 68 -0.19 7.60 3.59
CA THR A 68 0.75 6.78 4.39
C THR A 68 0.35 6.66 5.86
N GLY A 69 -0.72 7.32 6.25
CA GLY A 69 -1.19 7.40 7.62
C GLY A 69 -2.44 8.26 7.72
N ALA A 70 -3.09 8.21 8.88
CA ALA A 70 -4.24 9.02 9.23
C ALA A 70 -4.10 9.48 10.68
N GLU A 71 -4.64 10.64 11.03
CA GLU A 71 -4.67 11.16 12.41
C GLU A 71 -3.28 11.22 13.09
N GLY A 72 -2.22 11.42 12.31
CA GLY A 72 -0.84 11.46 12.80
C GLY A 72 -0.22 10.08 13.07
N GLN A 73 -0.94 8.99 12.81
CA GLN A 73 -0.45 7.62 12.91
C GLN A 73 -0.12 7.06 11.51
N PRO A 74 1.10 6.55 11.28
CA PRO A 74 1.42 5.86 10.03
C PRO A 74 0.65 4.54 9.91
N PHE A 75 0.29 4.19 8.67
CA PHE A 75 -0.22 2.86 8.36
C PHE A 75 0.86 1.81 8.58
N VAL A 76 0.45 0.63 9.05
CA VAL A 76 1.35 -0.47 9.41
C VAL A 76 1.29 -1.58 8.38
N PHE A 77 0.08 -2.00 7.99
CA PHE A 77 -0.14 -3.05 7.02
C PHE A 77 -1.52 -2.91 6.37
N CYS A 78 -1.57 -2.12 5.29
CA CYS A 78 -2.77 -1.98 4.45
C CYS A 78 -3.00 -3.26 3.65
N ASN A 79 -4.20 -3.85 3.75
CA ASN A 79 -4.47 -5.16 3.14
C ASN A 79 -5.69 -5.21 2.20
N GLY A 80 -6.88 -4.83 2.64
CA GLY A 80 -8.10 -4.84 1.84
C GLY A 80 -8.53 -3.42 1.52
N LEU A 81 -9.12 -3.21 0.34
CA LEU A 81 -9.80 -1.96 0.00
C LEU A 81 -11.01 -2.19 -0.91
N ASP A 82 -11.98 -1.30 -0.84
CA ASP A 82 -13.17 -1.26 -1.70
C ASP A 82 -13.59 0.20 -1.94
N ILE A 83 -14.44 0.42 -2.95
CA ILE A 83 -14.90 1.75 -3.34
C ILE A 83 -16.42 1.76 -3.39
N ASP A 84 -17.04 2.70 -2.69
CA ASP A 84 -18.48 2.91 -2.81
C ASP A 84 -18.83 3.33 -4.26
N PRO A 85 -19.68 2.56 -4.97
CA PRO A 85 -19.99 2.84 -6.37
C PRO A 85 -20.78 4.13 -6.58
N ILE A 86 -21.44 4.66 -5.54
CA ILE A 86 -22.24 5.90 -5.60
C ILE A 86 -21.40 7.09 -5.16
N THR A 87 -20.86 7.07 -3.94
CA THR A 87 -20.13 8.22 -3.39
C THR A 87 -18.69 8.31 -3.88
N ARG A 88 -18.14 7.20 -4.40
CA ARG A 88 -16.72 7.04 -4.76
C ARG A 88 -15.75 7.07 -3.56
N ASN A 89 -16.26 7.00 -2.33
CA ASN A 89 -15.42 6.91 -1.14
C ASN A 89 -14.63 5.60 -1.12
N ILE A 90 -13.37 5.67 -0.71
CA ILE A 90 -12.46 4.53 -0.63
C ILE A 90 -12.39 4.08 0.82
N TYR A 91 -12.67 2.80 1.05
CA TYR A 91 -12.58 2.16 2.36
C TYR A 91 -11.43 1.16 2.31
N PHE A 92 -10.56 1.17 3.31
CA PHE A 92 -9.44 0.25 3.38
C PHE A 92 -9.16 -0.14 4.83
N ILE A 93 -8.47 -1.25 4.98
CA ILE A 93 -8.11 -1.81 6.28
C ILE A 93 -6.60 -1.67 6.46
N ASP A 94 -6.21 -1.11 7.59
CA ASP A 94 -4.84 -1.14 8.11
C ASP A 94 -4.81 -2.06 9.33
N THR A 95 -4.16 -3.21 9.18
CA THR A 95 -4.02 -4.17 10.28
C THR A 95 -2.75 -3.90 11.05
N ASN A 96 -2.83 -3.82 12.38
CA ASN A 96 -1.64 -3.69 13.20
C ASN A 96 -0.86 -5.02 13.15
N ALA A 97 0.18 -5.07 12.34
CA ALA A 97 0.98 -6.28 12.20
C ALA A 97 1.84 -6.47 13.44
N VAL A 98 1.38 -7.31 14.39
CA VAL A 98 2.21 -7.81 15.52
C VAL A 98 3.40 -8.63 14.99
N TYR A 99 3.37 -9.05 13.72
CA TYR A 99 4.36 -9.88 13.06
C TYR A 99 4.97 -9.14 11.86
N ASP A 100 6.31 -9.07 11.81
CA ASP A 100 7.02 -8.64 10.60
C ASP A 100 6.59 -9.54 9.42
N LEU A 101 6.34 -8.94 8.25
CA LEU A 101 6.07 -9.67 7.00
C LEU A 101 7.22 -10.62 6.62
N ARG A 102 8.42 -10.42 7.18
CA ARG A 102 9.57 -11.33 7.08
C ARG A 102 9.42 -12.62 7.90
N SER A 103 8.51 -12.65 8.89
CA SER A 103 8.37 -13.71 9.90
C SER A 103 7.01 -14.44 9.89
N SER A 104 6.09 -14.05 9.01
CA SER A 104 4.65 -14.40 9.10
C SER A 104 4.22 -15.71 8.43
N PHE A 105 5.15 -16.54 7.94
CA PHE A 105 4.81 -17.84 7.36
C PHE A 105 4.63 -18.97 8.39
N VAL A 106 4.70 -18.68 9.70
CA VAL A 106 4.51 -19.66 10.77
C VAL A 106 3.48 -19.12 11.77
N ASN A 107 2.26 -19.67 11.75
CA ASN A 107 1.09 -19.33 12.59
C ASN A 107 0.38 -17.99 12.30
N LEU A 108 -0.59 -18.04 11.38
CA LEU A 108 -1.71 -17.09 11.35
C LEU A 108 -2.65 -17.36 12.53
N HIS A 109 -2.35 -16.78 13.70
CA HIS A 109 -3.37 -16.52 14.70
C HIS A 109 -3.77 -15.04 14.57
N LEU A 110 -4.80 -14.80 13.76
CA LEU A 110 -5.39 -13.48 13.56
C LEU A 110 -6.11 -13.06 14.85
N GLN A 111 -5.43 -12.29 15.69
CA GLN A 111 -6.06 -11.59 16.80
C GLN A 111 -5.83 -10.10 16.59
N CYS A 112 -6.78 -9.47 15.90
CA CYS A 112 -6.71 -8.07 15.51
C CYS A 112 -7.84 -7.29 16.21
N PRO A 113 -7.55 -6.26 17.02
CA PRO A 113 -8.52 -5.20 17.26
C PRO A 113 -8.52 -4.34 16.00
N SER A 114 -9.46 -4.59 15.09
CA SER A 114 -9.58 -3.87 13.83
C SER A 114 -9.89 -2.40 14.07
N PHE A 115 -8.96 -1.49 13.80
CA PHE A 115 -9.33 -0.13 13.42
C PHE A 115 -9.73 -0.20 11.96
N VAL A 116 -11.03 -0.31 11.71
CA VAL A 116 -11.56 -0.08 10.36
C VAL A 116 -11.56 1.43 10.18
N TYR A 117 -10.68 1.95 9.31
CA TYR A 117 -10.77 3.34 8.88
C TYR A 117 -11.99 3.43 7.95
N MET A 118 -13.15 3.71 8.56
CA MET A 118 -14.42 3.97 7.87
C MET A 118 -14.71 5.46 7.72
N GLU A 119 -13.72 6.32 7.96
CA GLU A 119 -13.89 7.75 7.66
C GLU A 119 -13.55 7.99 6.19
N PRO A 120 -14.37 8.75 5.44
CA PRO A 120 -14.08 9.07 4.06
C PRO A 120 -12.76 9.86 4.04
N ILE A 121 -11.72 9.28 3.43
CA ILE A 121 -10.60 10.10 2.99
C ILE A 121 -11.14 10.96 1.85
N GLU A 122 -11.66 12.13 2.18
CA GLU A 122 -11.78 13.23 1.24
C GLU A 122 -10.35 13.55 0.80
N ILE A 123 -9.99 13.11 -0.41
CA ILE A 123 -8.73 13.51 -1.05
C ILE A 123 -8.88 14.99 -1.36
N VAL A 124 -8.57 15.85 -0.38
CA VAL A 124 -8.45 17.28 -0.60
C VAL A 124 -7.25 17.45 -1.52
N GLU A 125 -7.52 17.83 -2.77
CA GLU A 125 -6.51 18.25 -3.72
C GLU A 125 -5.61 19.32 -3.09
N PHE A 126 -4.30 19.12 -3.17
CA PHE A 126 -3.29 20.17 -3.00
C PHE A 126 -2.56 20.37 -4.33
#